data_AF-A0A645HGS6-F1
#
_entry.id   AF-A0A645HGS6-F1
#
_cell.length_a   1.000
_cell.length_b   1.000
_cell.length_c   1.000
_cell.angle_alpha   90.00
_cell.angle_beta   90.00
_cell.angle_gamma   90.00
#
_symmetry.space_group_name_H-M   'P 1'
#
loop_
_entity.id
_entity.type
_entity.pdbx_description
1 polymer ?
#
loop_
_entity_poly.entity_id
_entity_poly.type
_entity_poly.pdbx_seq_one_letter_code
_entity_poly.pdbx_strand_id
1 'polypeptide(L)'
;MLLEPHLSGTILIVAIGAIMMFVGGTSLRWFALGGGVFAGGLAAALLAFPDLVPYAMDRIEMWKNPYLDMQDKGHQTVQSMLAIGSGGVFGLGLGNSRQKHLYVPEPQNDFIFSIICEELGFIGAMVVILLFVALLIRGSVLALRAKDKFGTMLVVGIIAQVTVQAVLNIAVVTNTIPNTGISLPFFSYGGTSLMMLLGEMGIVLSVSRQGLPPAT
;
A
#
# COMPACT_ATOMS: atom_id res chain seq x y z
N MET A 1 -12.84 -8.08 -10.41
CA MET A 1 -12.00 -8.32 -9.21
C MET A 1 -12.76 -8.93 -8.04
N LEU A 2 -14.05 -8.63 -7.77
CA LEU A 2 -14.80 -9.31 -6.69
C LEU A 2 -15.01 -10.83 -6.89
N LEU A 3 -14.92 -11.33 -8.13
CA LEU A 3 -14.94 -12.78 -8.43
C LEU A 3 -13.61 -13.47 -8.14
N GLU A 4 -12.51 -12.72 -8.06
CA GLU A 4 -11.21 -13.23 -7.62
C GLU A 4 -11.03 -12.85 -6.14
N PRO A 5 -10.42 -13.68 -5.29
CA PRO A 5 -10.24 -13.37 -3.87
C PRO A 5 -9.13 -12.31 -3.63
N HIS A 6 -9.04 -11.27 -4.46
CA HIS A 6 -8.08 -10.16 -4.36
C HIS A 6 -8.76 -8.91 -3.78
N LEU A 7 -9.09 -8.98 -2.49
CA LEU A 7 -9.69 -7.87 -1.72
C LEU A 7 -8.85 -6.59 -1.81
N SER A 8 -7.54 -6.77 -1.80
CA SER A 8 -6.52 -5.71 -1.68
C SER A 8 -6.41 -4.85 -2.92
N GLY A 9 -6.45 -5.47 -4.11
CA GLY A 9 -6.52 -4.76 -5.38
C GLY A 9 -7.81 -3.95 -5.52
N THR A 10 -8.91 -4.49 -5.00
CA THR A 10 -10.20 -3.77 -4.97
C THR A 10 -10.12 -2.54 -4.07
N ILE A 11 -9.56 -2.66 -2.87
CA ILE A 11 -9.35 -1.53 -1.95
C ILE A 11 -8.47 -0.45 -2.61
N LEU A 12 -7.37 -0.85 -3.25
CA LEU A 12 -6.47 0.07 -3.95
C LEU A 12 -7.20 0.84 -5.07
N ILE A 13 -7.90 0.15 -5.96
CA ILE A 13 -8.60 0.79 -7.08
C ILE A 13 -9.70 1.74 -6.59
N VAL A 14 -10.47 1.34 -5.58
CA VAL A 14 -11.51 2.19 -4.99
C VAL A 14 -10.89 3.43 -4.33
N ALA A 15 -9.80 3.26 -3.58
CA ALA A 15 -9.10 4.37 -2.94
C ALA A 15 -8.52 5.36 -3.97
N ILE A 16 -7.86 4.86 -5.01
CA ILE A 16 -7.30 5.69 -6.09
C ILE A 16 -8.43 6.41 -6.84
N GLY A 17 -9.51 5.69 -7.18
CA GLY A 17 -10.68 6.26 -7.84
C GLY A 17 -11.33 7.38 -7.01
N ALA A 18 -11.47 7.17 -5.70
CA ALA A 18 -11.96 8.19 -4.77
C ALA A 18 -11.06 9.44 -4.74
N ILE A 19 -9.73 9.26 -4.68
CA ILE A 19 -8.77 10.37 -4.73
C ILE A 19 -8.89 11.13 -6.06
N MET A 20 -8.95 10.42 -7.19
CA MET A 20 -9.07 11.06 -8.51
C MET A 20 -10.39 11.81 -8.66
N MET A 21 -11.52 11.25 -8.19
CA MET A 21 -12.81 11.94 -8.20
C MET A 21 -12.79 13.20 -7.33
N PHE A 22 -12.12 13.14 -6.17
CA PHE A 22 -12.00 14.27 -5.26
C PHE A 22 -11.18 15.40 -5.91
N VAL A 23 -10.00 15.05 -6.46
CA VAL A 23 -9.13 16.01 -7.15
C VAL A 23 -9.78 16.55 -8.44
N GLY A 24 -10.58 15.74 -9.12
CA GLY A 24 -11.39 16.15 -10.27
C GLY A 24 -12.53 17.13 -9.95
N GLY A 25 -12.76 17.46 -8.66
CA GLY A 25 -13.80 18.39 -8.23
C GLY A 25 -15.20 17.79 -8.16
N THR A 26 -15.31 16.47 -8.04
CA THR A 26 -16.60 15.79 -7.95
C THR A 26 -17.30 16.17 -6.63
N SER A 27 -18.60 16.48 -6.69
CA SER A 27 -19.36 16.85 -5.50
C SER A 27 -19.45 15.69 -4.50
N LEU A 28 -19.45 16.01 -3.19
CA LEU A 28 -19.49 15.03 -2.09
C LEU A 28 -20.73 14.11 -2.14
N ARG A 29 -21.78 14.52 -2.85
CA ARG A 29 -22.99 13.72 -3.10
C ARG A 29 -22.69 12.43 -3.86
N TRP A 30 -21.75 12.45 -4.80
CA TRP A 30 -21.33 11.27 -5.55
C TRP A 30 -20.51 10.31 -4.69
N PHE A 31 -19.77 10.81 -3.71
CA PHE A 31 -19.12 9.96 -2.71
C PHE A 31 -20.15 9.26 -1.82
N ALA A 32 -21.20 9.97 -1.38
CA ALA A 32 -22.28 9.36 -0.62
C ALA A 32 -23.04 8.30 -1.43
N LEU A 33 -23.33 8.57 -2.71
CA LEU A 33 -23.95 7.60 -3.61
C LEU A 33 -23.04 6.39 -3.86
N GLY A 34 -21.75 6.61 -4.15
CA GLY A 34 -20.78 5.53 -4.37
C GLY A 34 -20.59 4.68 -3.11
N GLY A 35 -20.49 5.30 -1.94
CA GLY A 35 -20.45 4.62 -0.65
C GLY A 35 -21.72 3.82 -0.38
N GLY A 36 -22.89 4.37 -0.72
CA GLY A 36 -24.18 3.68 -0.60
C GLY A 36 -24.28 2.46 -1.52
N VAL A 37 -23.83 2.56 -2.77
CA VAL A 37 -23.78 1.44 -3.71
C VAL A 37 -22.79 0.36 -3.23
N PHE A 38 -21.63 0.76 -2.73
CA PHE A 38 -20.64 -0.17 -2.19
C PHE A 38 -21.17 -0.91 -0.95
N ALA A 39 -21.76 -0.19 0.00
CA ALA A 39 -22.37 -0.78 1.19
C ALA A 39 -23.56 -1.70 0.84
N GLY A 40 -24.40 -1.30 -0.13
CA GLY A 40 -25.50 -2.11 -0.64
C GLY A 40 -25.00 -3.39 -1.33
N GLY A 41 -23.94 -3.29 -2.13
CA GLY A 41 -23.29 -4.43 -2.78
C GLY A 41 -22.67 -5.39 -1.77
N LEU A 42 -22.01 -4.87 -0.73
CA LEU A 42 -21.45 -5.67 0.35
C LEU A 42 -22.57 -6.38 1.15
N ALA A 43 -23.65 -5.67 1.49
CA ALA A 43 -24.79 -6.26 2.18
C ALA A 43 -25.46 -7.36 1.34
N ALA A 44 -25.65 -7.13 0.04
CA ALA A 44 -26.19 -8.14 -0.88
C ALA A 44 -25.27 -9.37 -0.98
N ALA A 45 -23.95 -9.17 -1.02
CA ALA A 45 -22.97 -10.26 -1.04
C ALA A 45 -22.99 -11.09 0.26
N LEU A 46 -23.09 -10.43 1.42
CA LEU A 46 -23.20 -11.10 2.72
C LEU A 46 -24.50 -11.90 2.86
N LEU A 47 -25.60 -11.44 2.25
CA LEU A 47 -26.87 -12.17 2.20
C LEU A 47 -26.85 -13.33 1.20
N ALA A 48 -26.16 -13.17 0.07
CA ALA A 48 -26.10 -14.18 -0.99
C ALA A 48 -25.10 -15.31 -0.70
N PHE A 49 -24.05 -15.04 0.08
CA PHE A 49 -22.98 -15.99 0.38
C PHE A 49 -22.71 -16.05 1.89
N PRO A 50 -23.47 -16.84 2.66
CA PRO A 50 -23.35 -16.92 4.10
C PRO A 50 -21.96 -17.41 4.57
N ASP A 51 -21.24 -18.17 3.75
CA ASP A 51 -19.88 -18.66 4.06
C ASP A 51 -18.81 -17.56 4.02
N LEU A 52 -19.09 -16.39 3.43
CA LEU A 52 -18.19 -15.23 3.49
C LEU A 52 -18.13 -14.64 4.90
N VAL A 53 -19.18 -14.82 5.70
CA VAL A 53 -19.27 -14.26 7.06
C VAL A 53 -18.26 -14.95 7.99
N PRO A 54 -18.19 -16.29 8.09
CA PRO A 54 -17.14 -16.98 8.83
C PRO A 54 -15.73 -16.61 8.36
N TYR A 55 -15.48 -16.56 7.05
CA TYR A 55 -14.14 -16.22 6.52
C TYR A 55 -13.70 -14.79 6.89
N ALA A 56 -14.60 -13.82 6.78
CA ALA A 56 -14.32 -12.44 7.16
C ALA A 56 -14.18 -12.27 8.67
N MET A 57 -14.98 -13.00 9.46
CA MET A 57 -14.87 -13.02 10.92
C MET A 57 -13.55 -13.63 11.39
N ASP A 58 -13.13 -14.76 10.82
CA ASP A 58 -11.82 -15.37 11.06
C ASP A 58 -10.69 -14.39 10.80
N ARG A 59 -10.74 -13.64 9.69
CA ARG A 59 -9.73 -12.60 9.35
C ARG A 59 -9.69 -11.48 10.39
N ILE A 60 -10.84 -11.02 10.87
CA ILE A 60 -10.93 -9.96 11.88
C ILE A 60 -10.44 -10.48 13.25
N GLU A 61 -10.79 -11.71 13.60
CA GLU A 61 -10.36 -12.34 14.84
C GLU A 61 -8.85 -12.57 14.86
N MET A 62 -8.28 -13.09 13.76
CA MET A 62 -6.84 -13.27 13.60
C MET A 62 -6.09 -11.94 13.52
N TRP A 63 -6.68 -10.88 12.97
CA TRP A 63 -6.08 -9.53 13.03
C TRP A 63 -6.06 -8.96 14.46
N LYS A 64 -7.15 -9.13 15.21
CA LYS A 64 -7.26 -8.66 16.60
C LYS A 64 -6.36 -9.43 17.55
N ASN A 65 -6.25 -10.75 17.36
CA ASN A 65 -5.42 -11.62 18.17
C ASN A 65 -4.65 -12.61 17.29
N PRO A 66 -3.55 -12.16 16.64
CA PRO A 66 -2.75 -13.01 15.76
C PRO A 66 -1.99 -14.10 16.52
N TYR A 67 -1.96 -14.02 17.85
CA TYR A 67 -1.34 -15.02 18.72
C TYR A 67 -2.19 -16.28 18.93
N LEU A 68 -3.47 -16.27 18.51
CA LEU A 68 -4.33 -17.46 18.56
C LEU A 68 -3.81 -18.60 17.68
N ASP A 69 -3.16 -18.24 16.57
CA ASP A 69 -2.57 -19.17 15.64
C ASP A 69 -1.26 -18.61 15.09
N MET A 70 -0.21 -18.72 15.91
CA MET A 70 1.12 -18.23 15.56
C MET A 70 1.81 -19.09 14.49
N GLN A 71 1.30 -20.27 14.13
CA GLN A 71 1.99 -21.20 13.22
C GLN A 71 1.41 -21.20 11.81
N ASP A 72 0.13 -20.82 11.63
CA ASP A 72 -0.51 -20.78 10.33
C ASP A 72 -1.04 -19.36 10.02
N LYS A 73 -2.28 -19.02 10.39
CA LYS A 73 -2.93 -17.78 9.91
C LYS A 73 -2.31 -16.49 10.45
N GLY A 74 -1.84 -16.49 11.69
CA GLY A 74 -1.24 -15.33 12.36
C GLY A 74 0.27 -15.22 12.20
N HIS A 75 0.92 -16.26 11.66
CA HIS A 75 2.38 -16.39 11.65
C HIS A 75 3.08 -15.20 11.00
N GLN A 76 2.68 -14.81 9.79
CA GLN A 76 3.29 -13.67 9.07
C GLN A 76 3.20 -12.36 9.87
N THR A 77 2.03 -12.07 10.43
CA THR A 77 1.77 -10.87 11.23
C THR A 77 2.56 -10.88 12.54
N VAL A 78 2.64 -12.01 13.24
CA VAL A 78 3.42 -12.13 14.47
C VAL A 78 4.91 -11.93 14.19
N GLN A 79 5.44 -12.58 13.15
CA GLN A 79 6.86 -12.46 12.82
C GLN A 79 7.21 -11.06 12.31
N SER A 80 6.30 -10.38 11.60
CA SER A 80 6.53 -8.99 11.19
C SER A 80 6.63 -8.05 12.39
N MET A 81 5.76 -8.21 13.38
CA MET A 81 5.81 -7.43 14.62
C MET A 81 7.08 -7.73 15.43
N LEU A 82 7.50 -9.00 15.49
CA LEU A 82 8.75 -9.39 16.16
C LEU A 82 9.99 -8.81 15.47
N ALA A 83 10.02 -8.79 14.13
CA ALA A 83 11.11 -8.18 13.36
C ALA A 83 11.21 -6.66 13.61
N ILE A 84 10.07 -5.96 13.64
CA ILE A 84 10.03 -4.54 13.98
C ILE A 84 10.54 -4.32 15.42
N GLY A 85 10.11 -5.16 16.36
CA GLY A 85 10.50 -5.08 17.76
C GLY A 85 11.99 -5.36 18.01
N SER A 86 12.59 -6.28 17.26
CA SER A 86 14.01 -6.67 17.43
C SER A 86 15.00 -5.63 16.88
N GLY A 87 14.59 -4.80 15.92
CA GLY A 87 15.45 -3.81 15.27
C GLY A 87 15.91 -2.65 16.16
N GLY A 88 15.19 -2.30 17.23
CA GLY A 88 15.53 -1.16 18.07
C GLY A 88 15.68 0.16 17.29
N VAL A 89 16.52 1.08 17.75
CA VAL A 89 16.69 2.40 17.10
C VAL A 89 17.60 2.33 15.87
N PHE A 90 18.69 1.56 15.94
CA PHE A 90 19.76 1.53 14.93
C PHE A 90 19.77 0.27 14.05
N GLY A 91 18.93 -0.71 14.33
CA GLY A 91 18.89 -1.98 13.61
C GLY A 91 19.97 -2.97 14.05
N LEU A 92 19.88 -4.17 13.49
CA LEU A 92 20.87 -5.25 13.67
C LEU A 92 22.02 -5.18 12.64
N GLY A 93 21.94 -4.26 11.69
CA GLY A 93 22.85 -4.15 10.55
C GLY A 93 22.31 -4.86 9.30
N LEU A 94 22.64 -4.31 8.13
CA LEU A 94 22.21 -4.83 6.83
C LEU A 94 22.62 -6.30 6.66
N GLY A 95 21.67 -7.14 6.27
CA GLY A 95 21.88 -8.57 6.07
C GLY A 95 21.94 -9.41 7.35
N ASN A 96 21.82 -8.83 8.54
CA ASN A 96 21.78 -9.55 9.81
C ASN A 96 20.35 -9.83 10.31
N SER A 97 19.32 -9.69 9.47
CA SER A 97 17.94 -10.00 9.85
C SER A 97 17.78 -11.48 10.16
N ARG A 98 17.35 -11.79 11.39
CA ARG A 98 17.10 -13.16 11.83
C ARG A 98 15.74 -13.65 11.33
N GLN A 99 14.77 -12.75 11.21
CA GLN A 99 13.42 -13.08 10.78
C GLN A 99 13.33 -13.37 9.27
N LYS A 100 14.17 -12.70 8.46
CA LYS A 100 14.31 -12.93 7.01
C LYS A 100 14.74 -14.35 6.65
N HIS A 101 15.57 -14.99 7.47
CA HIS A 101 16.22 -16.26 7.12
C HIS A 101 15.48 -17.51 7.64
N LEU A 102 14.62 -17.37 8.64
CA LEU A 102 14.12 -18.52 9.41
C LEU A 102 12.61 -18.52 9.67
N TYR A 103 11.93 -17.37 9.56
CA TYR A 103 10.60 -17.23 10.19
C TYR A 103 9.55 -16.49 9.37
N VAL A 104 9.89 -15.47 8.57
CA VAL A 104 8.87 -14.82 7.72
C VAL A 104 8.82 -15.53 6.36
N PRO A 105 7.72 -16.19 5.97
CA PRO A 105 7.56 -16.68 4.61
C PRO A 105 7.35 -15.51 3.65
N GLU A 106 8.07 -15.52 2.52
CA GLU A 106 8.10 -14.44 1.51
C GLU A 106 8.44 -13.03 2.06
N PRO A 107 9.50 -12.88 2.89
CA PRO A 107 9.82 -11.60 3.51
C PRO A 107 10.23 -10.54 2.47
N GLN A 108 10.67 -10.98 1.29
CA GLN A 108 11.03 -10.10 0.21
C GLN A 108 9.83 -9.43 -0.49
N ASN A 109 8.60 -9.88 -0.28
CA ASN A 109 7.44 -9.36 -0.99
C ASN A 109 6.65 -8.37 -0.13
N ASP A 110 5.53 -8.78 0.47
CA ASP A 110 4.60 -7.94 1.24
C ASP A 110 5.11 -7.57 2.65
N PHE A 111 6.09 -8.29 3.20
CA PHE A 111 6.65 -8.01 4.53
C PHE A 111 8.04 -7.37 4.54
N ILE A 112 8.55 -6.89 3.39
CA ILE A 112 9.91 -6.34 3.28
C ILE A 112 10.16 -5.15 4.23
N PHE A 113 9.12 -4.37 4.53
CA PHE A 113 9.22 -3.25 5.47
C PHE A 113 9.59 -3.71 6.90
N SER A 114 9.11 -4.88 7.34
CA SER A 114 9.47 -5.42 8.66
C SER A 114 10.95 -5.78 8.75
N ILE A 115 11.52 -6.28 7.65
CA ILE A 115 12.94 -6.60 7.54
C ILE A 115 13.77 -5.33 7.53
N ILE A 116 13.31 -4.28 6.83
CA ILE A 116 13.96 -2.96 6.88
C ILE A 116 13.98 -2.43 8.31
N CYS A 117 12.88 -2.56 9.05
CA CYS A 117 12.83 -2.17 10.46
C CYS A 117 13.79 -3.01 11.33
N GLU A 118 13.94 -4.31 11.06
CA GLU A 118 14.89 -5.16 11.81
C GLU A 118 16.35 -4.80 11.51
N GLU A 119 16.70 -4.64 10.23
CA GLU A 119 18.08 -4.43 9.79
C GLU A 119 18.57 -2.99 10.04
N LEU A 120 17.71 -1.99 9.83
CA LEU A 120 18.06 -0.56 9.91
C LEU A 120 17.41 0.16 11.10
N GLY A 121 16.57 -0.52 11.87
CA GLY A 121 15.91 0.03 13.05
C GLY A 121 14.87 1.09 12.72
N PHE A 122 14.47 1.82 13.76
CA PHE A 122 13.56 2.96 13.66
C PHE A 122 14.05 4.03 12.67
N ILE A 123 15.36 4.29 12.63
CA ILE A 123 15.92 5.31 11.73
C ILE A 123 15.70 4.90 10.26
N GLY A 124 15.98 3.65 9.90
CA GLY A 124 15.75 3.16 8.54
C GLY A 124 14.28 3.22 8.15
N ALA A 125 13.38 2.80 9.06
CA ALA A 125 11.94 2.87 8.85
C ALA A 125 11.49 4.32 8.56
N MET A 126 11.98 5.29 9.35
CA MET A 126 11.68 6.71 9.15
C MET A 126 12.21 7.24 7.83
N VAL A 127 13.42 6.84 7.41
CA VAL A 127 13.98 7.23 6.10
C VAL A 127 13.07 6.74 4.96
N VAL A 128 12.61 5.49 5.00
CA VAL A 128 11.71 4.95 3.97
C VAL A 128 10.38 5.72 3.94
N ILE A 129 9.77 5.99 5.09
CA ILE A 129 8.54 6.78 5.18
C ILE A 129 8.76 8.18 4.60
N LEU A 130 9.86 8.84 4.96
CA LEU A 130 10.21 10.17 4.46
C LEU A 130 10.45 10.19 2.95
N LEU A 131 10.99 9.11 2.36
CA LEU A 131 11.13 8.99 0.90
C LEU A 131 9.76 8.96 0.20
N PHE A 132 8.79 8.21 0.72
CA PHE A 132 7.43 8.21 0.18
C PHE A 132 6.73 9.56 0.37
N VAL A 133 6.91 10.21 1.53
CA VAL A 133 6.39 11.57 1.76
C VAL A 133 7.03 12.58 0.80
N ALA A 134 8.35 12.49 0.58
CA ALA A 134 9.04 13.34 -0.39
C ALA A 134 8.53 13.08 -1.81
N LEU A 135 8.28 11.83 -2.20
CA LEU A 135 7.69 11.46 -3.48
C LEU A 135 6.29 12.06 -3.65
N LEU A 136 5.44 11.97 -2.63
CA LEU A 136 4.09 12.55 -2.62
C LEU A 136 4.14 14.08 -2.79
N ILE A 137 5.00 14.77 -2.04
CA ILE A 137 5.16 16.23 -2.12
C ILE A 137 5.66 16.63 -3.51
N ARG A 138 6.70 15.96 -4.02
CA ARG A 138 7.26 16.23 -5.35
C ARG A 138 6.25 15.96 -6.45
N GLY A 139 5.52 14.85 -6.36
CA GLY A 139 4.44 14.49 -7.27
C GLY A 139 3.32 15.52 -7.30
N SER A 140 2.94 16.04 -6.14
CA SER A 140 1.91 17.07 -6.01
C SER A 140 2.35 18.41 -6.61
N VAL A 141 3.60 18.83 -6.34
CA VAL A 141 4.18 20.03 -6.97
C VAL A 141 4.22 19.88 -8.50
N LEU A 142 4.55 18.69 -8.98
CA LEU A 142 4.58 18.40 -10.41
C LEU A 142 3.18 18.43 -11.03
N ALA A 143 2.19 17.84 -10.38
CA ALA A 143 0.80 17.87 -10.83
C ALA A 143 0.26 19.31 -10.98
N LEU A 144 0.65 20.20 -10.05
CA LEU A 144 0.29 21.63 -10.08
C LEU A 144 1.01 22.42 -11.19
N ARG A 145 2.16 21.93 -11.66
CA ARG A 145 2.96 22.55 -12.74
C ARG A 145 2.69 21.94 -14.11
N ALA A 146 1.84 20.93 -14.19
CA ALA A 146 1.49 20.31 -15.47
C ALA A 146 0.77 21.33 -16.36
N LYS A 147 1.06 21.25 -17.67
CA LYS A 147 0.55 22.20 -18.67
C LYS A 147 -0.95 22.05 -18.90
N ASP A 148 -1.46 20.84 -18.77
CA ASP A 148 -2.82 20.43 -19.12
C ASP A 148 -3.47 19.61 -18.01
N LYS A 149 -4.82 19.63 -17.99
CA LYS A 149 -5.62 18.92 -16.97
C LYS A 149 -5.40 17.41 -17.00
N PHE A 150 -5.15 16.83 -18.19
CA PHE A 150 -4.90 15.41 -18.32
C PHE A 150 -3.55 15.04 -17.68
N GLY A 151 -2.50 15.80 -17.96
CA GLY A 151 -1.20 15.70 -17.29
C GLY A 151 -1.30 15.79 -15.76
N THR A 152 -2.08 16.76 -15.24
CA THR A 152 -2.35 16.86 -13.79
C THR A 152 -3.00 15.59 -13.24
N MET A 153 -4.09 15.12 -13.85
CA MET A 153 -4.83 13.94 -13.37
C MET A 153 -4.00 12.65 -13.46
N LEU A 154 -3.16 12.54 -14.49
CA LEU A 154 -2.26 11.41 -14.68
C LEU A 154 -1.21 11.36 -13.57
N VAL A 155 -0.52 12.47 -13.30
CA VAL A 155 0.48 12.55 -12.22
C VAL A 155 -0.16 12.28 -10.88
N VAL A 156 -1.34 12.87 -10.61
CA VAL A 156 -2.08 12.62 -9.36
C VAL A 156 -2.43 11.15 -9.21
N GLY A 157 -2.97 10.51 -10.25
CA GLY A 157 -3.36 9.10 -10.20
C GLY A 157 -2.19 8.18 -9.87
N ILE A 158 -1.05 8.34 -10.56
CA ILE A 158 0.16 7.53 -10.32
C ILE A 158 0.73 7.77 -8.92
N ILE A 159 0.88 9.04 -8.52
CA ILE A 159 1.43 9.37 -7.20
C ILE A 159 0.51 8.89 -6.09
N ALA A 160 -0.81 9.01 -6.27
CA ALA A 160 -1.80 8.49 -5.33
C ALA A 160 -1.73 6.97 -5.21
N GLN A 161 -1.65 6.24 -6.33
CA GLN A 161 -1.49 4.78 -6.33
C GLN A 161 -0.27 4.36 -5.52
N VAL A 162 0.92 4.89 -5.83
CA VAL A 162 2.16 4.52 -5.13
C VAL A 162 2.07 4.86 -3.64
N THR A 163 1.53 6.04 -3.30
CA THR A 163 1.45 6.49 -1.91
C THR A 163 0.46 5.66 -1.10
N VAL A 164 -0.74 5.39 -1.64
CA VAL A 164 -1.75 4.56 -0.98
C VAL A 164 -1.24 3.14 -0.80
N GLN A 165 -0.57 2.59 -1.83
CA GLN A 165 0.03 1.27 -1.76
C GLN A 165 1.09 1.17 -0.64
N ALA A 166 1.96 2.18 -0.52
CA ALA A 166 2.95 2.24 0.54
C ALA A 166 2.31 2.37 1.94
N VAL A 167 1.31 3.23 2.10
CA VAL A 167 0.60 3.40 3.38
C VAL A 167 -0.10 2.12 3.81
N LEU A 168 -0.79 1.44 2.89
CA LEU A 168 -1.47 0.18 3.18
C LEU A 168 -0.47 -0.92 3.53
N ASN A 169 0.64 -1.04 2.81
CA ASN A 169 1.68 -2.00 3.14
C ASN A 169 2.23 -1.77 4.57
N ILE A 170 2.62 -0.52 4.89
CA ILE A 170 3.14 -0.19 6.22
C ILE A 170 2.09 -0.52 7.30
N ALA A 171 0.82 -0.16 7.08
CA ALA A 171 -0.26 -0.44 8.02
C ALA A 171 -0.51 -1.95 8.23
N VAL A 172 -0.35 -2.77 7.19
CA VAL A 172 -0.41 -4.24 7.31
C VAL A 172 0.75 -4.76 8.15
N VAL A 173 1.96 -4.32 7.82
CA VAL A 173 3.19 -4.85 8.43
C VAL A 173 3.29 -4.48 9.91
N THR A 174 2.72 -3.33 10.31
CA THR A 174 2.57 -2.90 11.71
C THR A 174 1.32 -3.44 12.42
N ASN A 175 0.55 -4.34 11.78
CA ASN A 175 -0.71 -4.89 12.27
C ASN A 175 -1.80 -3.83 12.59
N THR A 176 -1.73 -2.65 11.98
CA THR A 176 -2.74 -1.58 12.12
C THR A 176 -4.01 -1.92 11.35
N ILE A 177 -3.88 -2.64 10.24
CA ILE A 177 -4.99 -3.18 9.46
C ILE A 177 -4.76 -4.68 9.18
N PRO A 178 -5.81 -5.45 8.85
CA PRO A 178 -5.67 -6.87 8.53
C PRO A 178 -4.73 -7.09 7.34
N ASN A 179 -3.99 -8.20 7.34
CA ASN A 179 -3.05 -8.51 6.26
C ASN A 179 -3.74 -8.57 4.89
N THR A 180 -3.40 -7.65 3.99
CA THR A 180 -3.92 -7.60 2.62
C THR A 180 -2.92 -8.12 1.57
N GLY A 181 -1.67 -8.45 1.91
CA GLY A 181 -0.69 -8.92 0.92
C GLY A 181 -0.36 -7.91 -0.19
N ILE A 182 -0.42 -6.61 0.14
CA ILE A 182 -0.02 -5.53 -0.79
C ILE A 182 1.49 -5.37 -0.68
N SER A 183 2.20 -5.37 -1.81
CA SER A 183 3.65 -5.13 -1.84
C SER A 183 4.01 -3.65 -1.62
N LEU A 184 5.16 -3.40 -1.01
CA LEU A 184 5.75 -2.07 -0.86
C LEU A 184 6.36 -1.61 -2.19
N PRO A 185 5.88 -0.50 -2.80
CA PRO A 185 6.40 -0.03 -4.07
C PRO A 185 7.92 0.20 -4.03
N PHE A 186 8.64 -0.17 -5.10
CA PHE A 186 10.10 -0.04 -5.27
C PHE A 186 11.00 -0.89 -4.35
N PHE A 187 10.49 -1.40 -3.23
CA PHE A 187 11.27 -2.20 -2.28
C PHE A 187 10.97 -3.69 -2.39
N SER A 188 9.71 -4.06 -2.62
CA SER A 188 9.31 -5.46 -2.71
C SER A 188 9.84 -6.15 -3.96
N TYR A 189 10.12 -7.44 -3.82
CA TYR A 189 10.58 -8.31 -4.89
C TYR A 189 9.43 -8.64 -5.85
N GLY A 190 9.51 -8.12 -7.07
CA GLY A 190 8.59 -8.45 -8.14
C GLY A 190 9.02 -7.77 -9.43
N GLY A 191 9.71 -8.50 -10.32
CA GLY A 191 10.31 -7.94 -11.53
C GLY A 191 9.30 -7.16 -12.40
N THR A 192 8.12 -7.75 -12.65
CA THR A 192 7.06 -7.10 -13.42
C THR A 192 6.50 -5.87 -12.71
N SER A 193 6.23 -5.96 -11.40
CA SER A 193 5.71 -4.84 -10.63
C SER A 193 6.70 -3.67 -10.60
N LEU A 194 7.99 -3.96 -10.42
CA LEU A 194 9.04 -2.95 -10.45
C LEU A 194 9.16 -2.30 -11.83
N MET A 195 9.12 -3.08 -12.92
CA MET A 195 9.12 -2.54 -14.28
C MET A 195 7.94 -1.62 -14.53
N MET A 196 6.74 -1.99 -14.06
CA MET A 196 5.53 -1.15 -14.19
C MET A 196 5.67 0.15 -13.39
N LEU A 197 6.09 0.08 -12.12
CA LEU A 197 6.31 1.26 -11.27
C LEU A 197 7.38 2.21 -11.87
N LEU A 198 8.46 1.66 -12.42
CA LEU A 198 9.48 2.46 -13.11
C LEU A 198 8.93 3.09 -14.40
N GLY A 199 8.10 2.37 -15.15
CA GLY A 199 7.39 2.90 -16.32
C GLY A 199 6.44 4.04 -15.95
N GLU A 200 5.65 3.88 -14.89
CA GLU A 200 4.78 4.91 -14.32
C GLU A 200 5.55 6.17 -13.95
N MET A 201 6.69 6.03 -13.25
CA MET A 201 7.58 7.16 -12.94
C MET A 201 8.13 7.82 -14.21
N GLY A 202 8.44 7.04 -15.25
CA GLY A 202 8.84 7.55 -16.56
C GLY A 202 7.78 8.44 -17.20
N ILE A 203 6.50 8.07 -17.08
CA ILE A 203 5.38 8.89 -17.57
C ILE A 203 5.29 10.19 -16.75
N VAL A 204 5.38 10.10 -15.43
CA VAL A 204 5.38 11.28 -14.53
C VAL A 204 6.50 12.26 -14.92
N LEU A 205 7.72 11.76 -15.17
CA LEU A 205 8.85 12.57 -15.63
C LEU A 205 8.62 13.18 -17.03
N SER A 206 7.98 12.46 -17.94
CA SER A 206 7.61 12.97 -19.26
C SER A 206 6.67 14.18 -19.17
N VAL A 207 5.66 14.11 -18.29
CA VAL A 207 4.76 15.25 -18.01
C VAL A 207 5.54 16.42 -17.39
N SER A 208 6.47 16.15 -16.47
CA SER A 208 7.33 17.18 -15.88
C SER A 208 8.16 17.95 -16.89
N ARG A 209 8.69 17.27 -17.91
CA ARG A 209 9.50 17.91 -18.93
C ARG A 209 8.69 18.90 -19.78
N GLN A 210 7.40 18.67 -19.95
CA GLN A 210 6.52 19.52 -20.75
C GLN A 210 6.01 20.75 -19.99
N GLY A 211 6.00 20.71 -18.66
CA GLY A 211 5.57 21.82 -17.78
C GLY A 211 6.66 22.83 -17.44
N LEU A 212 7.93 22.55 -17.75
CA LEU A 212 9.04 23.48 -17.56
C LEU A 212 9.14 24.45 -18.76
N PRO A 213 9.39 25.76 -18.55
CA PRO A 213 9.74 26.66 -19.65
C PRO A 213 10.98 26.11 -20.39
N PRO A 214 11.06 26.25 -21.73
CA PRO A 214 12.26 25.82 -22.46
C PRO A 214 13.48 26.53 -21.87
N ALA A 215 14.54 25.76 -21.59
CA ALA A 215 15.81 26.33 -21.16
C ALA A 215 16.32 27.26 -22.26
N THR A 216 16.37 28.56 -21.94
CA THR A 216 16.91 29.63 -22.80
C THR A 216 18.41 29.49 -22.95
#